data_AF-A0A9E2F1D9-F1
#
_entry.id   AF-A0A9E2F1D9-F1
#
_cell.length_a   1.000
_cell.length_b   1.000
_cell.length_c   1.000
_cell.angle_alpha   90.00
_cell.angle_beta   90.00
_cell.angle_gamma   90.00
#
_symmetry.space_group_name_H-M   'P 1'
#
loop_
_entity.id
_entity.type
_entity.pdbx_description
1 polymer ?
#
loop_
_entity_poly.entity_id
_entity_poly.type
_entity_poly.pdbx_seq_one_letter_code
_entity_poly.pdbx_strand_id
1 'polypeptide(L)'
;MTDDKIDSGTARVRPQKKQWNYIPELPIQVSPLFSGPFKPKAILKWFVDGWFPISENLVILMLSFISWFFFHPALVRCQVFQFDWIAQIFIRNLALMFLVAGGLHLYFYVYRKQGEDRHYDARPLAKSSRVFTFNNQVLDNMFWTCASGVTVWTAYESLMMWALANGYVPMLEMPGDLLWLLLLIFLVPIWETLYFYLIHRMIHWPPLYRHVHYLHHRNTNIGPWSG
;
A
#
# COMPACT_ATOMS: atom_id res chain seq x y z
N MET A 1 -26.31 -2.37 -69.29
CA MET A 1 -24.89 -2.31 -68.92
C MET A 1 -24.73 -1.07 -68.05
N THR A 2 -24.96 -1.24 -66.76
CA THR A 2 -24.82 -0.22 -65.72
C THR A 2 -23.98 -0.89 -64.65
N ASP A 3 -22.69 -0.59 -64.67
CA ASP A 3 -21.71 -1.10 -63.70
C ASP A 3 -21.91 -0.38 -62.38
N ASP A 4 -22.53 -1.07 -61.42
CA ASP A 4 -22.53 -0.67 -60.02
C ASP A 4 -21.12 -0.89 -59.45
N LYS A 5 -20.36 0.20 -59.35
CA LYS A 5 -19.11 0.23 -58.57
C LYS A 5 -19.46 0.18 -57.09
N ILE A 6 -19.27 -0.99 -56.49
CA ILE A 6 -19.21 -1.16 -55.04
C ILE A 6 -17.96 -0.41 -54.54
N ASP A 7 -18.19 0.76 -53.93
CA ASP A 7 -17.17 1.50 -53.19
C ASP A 7 -16.79 0.67 -51.95
N SER A 8 -15.65 -0.01 -52.02
CA SER A 8 -15.09 -0.78 -50.92
C SER A 8 -14.53 0.17 -49.86
N GLY A 9 -15.45 0.74 -49.08
CA GLY A 9 -15.14 1.55 -47.92
C GLY A 9 -14.13 0.82 -47.04
N THR A 10 -12.91 1.35 -47.01
CA THR A 10 -11.87 0.90 -46.09
C THR A 10 -12.41 1.09 -44.68
N ALA A 11 -12.75 -0.01 -44.02
CA ALA A 11 -13.11 -0.01 -42.62
C ALA A 11 -11.96 0.68 -41.87
N ARG A 12 -12.21 1.88 -41.33
CA ARG A 12 -11.27 2.55 -40.42
C ARG A 12 -11.03 1.60 -39.27
N VAL A 13 -9.92 0.87 -39.31
CA VAL A 13 -9.42 0.10 -38.16
C VAL A 13 -9.22 1.13 -37.06
N ARG A 14 -10.12 1.17 -36.09
CA ARG A 14 -9.94 2.03 -34.92
C ARG A 14 -8.66 1.55 -34.26
N PRO A 15 -7.67 2.43 -34.02
CA PRO A 15 -6.46 2.02 -33.34
C PRO A 15 -6.87 1.41 -32.00
N GLN A 16 -6.47 0.16 -31.78
CA GLN A 16 -6.75 -0.55 -30.54
C GLN A 16 -6.12 0.27 -29.42
N LYS A 17 -6.93 0.77 -28.48
CA LYS A 17 -6.40 1.53 -27.36
C LYS A 17 -5.43 0.63 -26.61
N LYS A 18 -4.15 1.04 -26.56
CA LYS A 18 -3.13 0.39 -25.74
C LYS A 18 -3.63 0.38 -24.30
N GLN A 19 -3.97 -0.80 -23.79
CA GLN A 19 -4.55 -0.92 -22.45
C GLN A 19 -3.45 -0.74 -21.39
N TRP A 20 -2.22 -1.20 -21.69
CA TRP A 20 -1.12 -1.22 -20.73
C TRP A 20 0.09 -0.46 -21.25
N ASN A 21 0.70 0.46 -20.48
CA ASN A 21 1.92 1.15 -20.90
C ASN A 21 3.17 0.29 -20.68
N TYR A 22 3.22 -0.44 -19.56
CA TYR A 22 4.30 -1.33 -19.17
C TYR A 22 3.83 -2.78 -19.03
N ILE A 23 4.65 -3.70 -19.53
CA ILE A 23 4.43 -5.13 -19.46
C ILE A 23 5.71 -5.72 -18.85
N PRO A 24 5.62 -6.41 -17.69
CA PRO A 24 6.77 -7.03 -17.08
C PRO A 24 7.21 -8.24 -17.92
N GLU A 25 8.46 -8.68 -17.73
CA GLU A 25 8.93 -9.92 -18.33
C GLU A 25 8.10 -11.11 -17.82
N LEU A 26 7.71 -11.98 -18.75
CA LEU A 26 6.88 -13.14 -18.47
C LEU A 26 7.68 -14.44 -18.66
N PRO A 27 7.43 -15.49 -17.86
CA PRO A 27 6.43 -15.55 -16.78
C PRO A 27 6.88 -14.80 -15.52
N ILE A 28 5.91 -14.28 -14.75
CA ILE A 28 6.17 -13.71 -13.43
C ILE A 28 6.76 -14.82 -12.55
N GLN A 29 7.95 -14.55 -12.01
CA GLN A 29 8.65 -15.50 -11.15
C GLN A 29 8.04 -15.50 -9.76
N VAL A 30 7.88 -16.68 -9.17
CA VAL A 30 7.46 -16.84 -7.78
C VAL A 30 8.65 -16.66 -6.84
N SER A 31 8.40 -16.17 -5.62
CA SER A 31 9.44 -16.07 -4.59
C SER A 31 10.10 -17.45 -4.36
N PRO A 32 11.43 -17.51 -4.18
CA PRO A 32 12.13 -18.75 -3.91
C PRO A 32 11.68 -19.45 -2.62
N LEU A 33 11.00 -18.72 -1.71
CA LEU A 33 10.35 -19.28 -0.51
C LEU A 33 9.26 -20.31 -0.86
N PHE A 34 8.58 -20.13 -1.99
CA PHE A 34 7.45 -20.97 -2.42
C PHE A 34 7.80 -21.84 -3.63
N SER A 35 9.06 -21.86 -4.06
CA SER A 35 9.51 -22.67 -5.19
C SER A 35 10.16 -23.96 -4.72
N GLY A 36 9.81 -25.09 -5.34
CA GLY A 36 10.51 -26.36 -5.17
C GLY A 36 11.63 -26.55 -6.22
N PRO A 37 12.72 -27.27 -5.90
CA PRO A 37 13.13 -27.74 -4.57
C PRO A 37 13.63 -26.57 -3.69
N PHE A 38 13.74 -26.80 -2.38
CA PHE A 38 14.22 -25.81 -1.41
C PHE A 38 15.66 -25.37 -1.74
N LYS A 39 15.86 -24.06 -1.94
CA LYS A 39 17.14 -23.46 -2.35
C LYS A 39 17.59 -22.41 -1.32
N PRO A 40 18.32 -22.79 -0.26
CA PRO A 40 18.70 -21.89 0.83
C PRO A 40 19.42 -20.62 0.35
N LYS A 41 20.35 -20.76 -0.61
CA LYS A 41 21.09 -19.62 -1.17
C LYS A 41 20.19 -18.62 -1.90
N ALA A 42 19.19 -19.12 -2.63
CA ALA A 42 18.25 -18.27 -3.35
C ALA A 42 17.31 -17.53 -2.39
N ILE A 43 16.88 -18.20 -1.31
CA ILE A 43 16.08 -17.59 -0.24
C ILE A 43 16.86 -16.50 0.47
N LEU A 44 18.12 -16.78 0.86
CA LEU A 44 18.97 -15.78 1.51
C LEU A 44 19.20 -14.57 0.60
N LYS A 45 19.50 -14.80 -0.69
CA LYS A 45 19.64 -13.72 -1.66
C LYS A 45 18.36 -12.89 -1.77
N TRP A 46 17.20 -13.53 -1.85
CA TRP A 46 15.91 -12.85 -1.91
C TRP A 46 15.66 -11.95 -0.69
N PHE A 47 16.01 -12.42 0.52
CA PHE A 47 15.95 -11.57 1.71
C PHE A 47 16.90 -10.38 1.62
N VAL A 48 18.17 -10.63 1.28
CA VAL A 48 19.17 -9.55 1.18
C VAL A 48 18.74 -8.50 0.15
N ASP A 49 18.29 -8.91 -1.04
CA ASP A 49 17.79 -8.01 -2.08
C ASP A 49 16.52 -7.25 -1.64
N GLY A 50 15.70 -7.87 -0.79
CA GLY A 50 14.52 -7.25 -0.20
C GLY A 50 14.83 -6.17 0.84
N TRP A 51 16.03 -6.15 1.41
CA TRP A 51 16.44 -5.17 2.43
C TRP A 51 17.49 -4.16 1.93
N PHE A 52 18.38 -4.55 1.02
CA PHE A 52 19.57 -3.77 0.64
C PHE A 52 19.70 -3.59 -0.88
N PRO A 53 20.37 -2.52 -1.36
CA PRO A 53 20.96 -1.42 -0.59
C PRO A 53 19.94 -0.39 -0.11
N ILE A 54 19.01 0.02 -0.98
CA ILE A 54 17.86 0.87 -0.63
C ILE A 54 16.63 0.15 -1.16
N SER A 55 15.82 -0.35 -0.24
CA SER A 55 14.59 -1.08 -0.49
C SER A 55 13.41 -0.37 0.15
N GLU A 56 12.20 -0.73 -0.26
CA GLU A 56 10.97 -0.29 0.40
C GLU A 56 10.97 -0.66 1.90
N ASN A 57 11.39 -1.89 2.24
CA ASN A 57 11.50 -2.35 3.62
C ASN A 57 12.43 -1.46 4.46
N LEU A 58 13.58 -1.08 3.91
CA LEU A 58 14.52 -0.21 4.60
C LEU A 58 13.96 1.21 4.78
N VAL A 59 13.27 1.75 3.78
CA VAL A 59 12.60 3.06 3.88
C VAL A 59 11.54 3.03 4.98
N ILE A 60 10.69 2.00 5.02
CA ILE A 60 9.66 1.83 6.06
C ILE A 60 10.29 1.65 7.44
N LEU A 61 11.36 0.86 7.56
CA LEU A 61 12.08 0.67 8.82
C LEU A 61 12.68 1.99 9.33
N MET A 62 13.31 2.78 8.46
CA MET A 62 13.82 4.10 8.82
C MET A 62 12.71 5.04 9.28
N LEU A 63 11.60 5.10 8.56
CA LEU A 63 10.41 5.90 8.96
C LEU A 63 9.85 5.42 10.29
N SER A 64 9.87 4.12 10.57
CA SER A 64 9.40 3.54 11.82
C SER A 64 10.28 3.96 13.00
N PHE A 65 11.61 3.93 12.86
CA PHE A 65 12.52 4.44 13.88
C PHE A 65 12.35 5.95 14.12
N ILE A 66 12.27 6.74 13.05
CA ILE A 66 12.04 8.18 13.15
C ILE A 66 10.70 8.45 13.87
N SER A 67 9.64 7.75 13.47
CA SER A 67 8.32 7.83 14.10
C SER A 67 8.39 7.47 15.59
N TRP A 68 9.05 6.37 15.94
CA TRP A 68 9.16 5.88 17.31
C TRP A 68 9.93 6.85 18.22
N PHE A 69 11.10 7.31 17.81
CA PHE A 69 11.96 8.12 18.67
C PHE A 69 11.52 9.57 18.80
N PHE A 70 10.90 10.16 17.77
CA PHE A 70 10.61 11.60 17.75
C PHE A 70 9.13 11.94 17.87
N PHE A 71 8.22 11.05 17.46
CA PHE A 71 6.82 11.42 17.25
C PHE A 71 5.82 10.55 18.03
N HIS A 72 6.22 9.42 18.60
CA HIS A 72 5.35 8.63 19.47
C HIS A 72 5.12 9.32 20.83
N PRO A 73 3.94 9.13 21.45
CA PRO A 73 3.73 9.57 22.82
C PRO A 73 4.58 8.72 23.78
N ALA A 74 5.04 9.35 24.87
CA ALA A 74 5.70 8.63 25.94
C ALA A 74 4.79 7.51 26.48
N LEU A 75 5.33 6.29 26.62
CA LEU A 75 4.55 5.10 26.95
C LEU A 75 3.75 5.26 28.26
N VAL A 76 4.31 5.95 29.26
CA VAL A 76 3.63 6.24 30.54
C VAL A 76 2.32 7.01 30.36
N ARG A 77 2.22 7.88 29.34
CA ARG A 77 0.97 8.62 29.04
C ARG A 77 -0.13 7.71 28.49
N CYS A 78 0.23 6.55 27.96
CA CYS A 78 -0.68 5.64 27.27
C CYS A 78 -1.39 4.66 28.22
N GLN A 79 -1.13 4.71 29.54
CA GLN A 79 -1.79 3.83 30.51
C GLN A 79 -3.31 4.01 30.53
N VAL A 80 -3.78 5.24 30.36
CA VAL A 80 -5.20 5.59 30.28
C VAL A 80 -5.46 6.24 28.92
N PHE A 81 -6.55 5.84 28.26
CA PHE A 81 -6.97 6.48 27.02
C PHE A 81 -7.27 7.96 27.26
N GLN A 82 -6.54 8.82 26.56
CA GLN A 82 -6.71 10.26 26.59
C GLN A 82 -6.67 10.80 25.16
N PHE A 83 -7.47 11.82 24.92
CA PHE A 83 -7.63 12.39 23.58
C PHE A 83 -6.33 12.97 23.03
N ASP A 84 -5.50 13.59 23.88
CA ASP A 84 -4.29 14.30 23.49
C ASP A 84 -3.23 13.39 22.84
N TRP A 85 -2.91 12.24 23.45
CA TRP A 85 -1.92 11.33 22.88
C TRP A 85 -2.47 10.52 21.71
N ILE A 86 -3.78 10.21 21.70
CA ILE A 86 -4.42 9.59 20.54
C ILE A 86 -4.41 10.56 19.35
N ALA A 87 -4.72 11.84 19.59
CA ALA A 87 -4.65 12.88 18.58
C ALA A 87 -3.22 13.09 18.07
N GLN A 88 -2.20 13.00 18.95
CA GLN A 88 -0.79 13.02 18.55
C GLN A 88 -0.47 11.89 17.55
N ILE A 89 -0.89 10.65 17.83
CA ILE A 89 -0.72 9.50 16.92
C ILE A 89 -1.46 9.75 15.60
N PHE A 90 -2.71 10.22 15.66
CA PHE A 90 -3.53 10.49 14.48
C PHE A 90 -2.89 11.54 13.55
N ILE A 91 -2.47 12.68 14.10
CA ILE A 91 -1.84 13.77 13.35
C ILE A 91 -0.53 13.30 12.72
N ARG A 92 0.27 12.53 13.46
CA ARG A 92 1.51 11.96 12.92
C ARG A 92 1.20 10.98 11.77
N ASN A 93 0.20 10.12 11.90
CA ASN A 93 -0.19 9.19 10.83
C ASN A 93 -0.69 9.92 9.58
N LEU A 94 -1.48 10.98 9.74
CA LEU A 94 -1.84 11.86 8.64
C LEU A 94 -0.58 12.44 7.98
N ALA A 95 0.34 13.02 8.77
CA ALA A 95 1.57 13.61 8.24
C ALA A 95 2.40 12.59 7.45
N LEU A 96 2.54 11.36 7.95
CA LEU A 96 3.23 10.27 7.26
C LEU A 96 2.52 9.91 5.94
N MET A 97 1.19 9.79 5.94
CA MET A 97 0.44 9.49 4.70
C MET A 97 0.56 10.61 3.67
N PHE A 98 0.45 11.88 4.08
CA PHE A 98 0.64 13.01 3.17
C PHE A 98 2.08 13.11 2.65
N LEU A 99 3.06 12.80 3.49
CA LEU A 99 4.46 12.78 3.07
C LEU A 99 4.71 11.70 2.01
N VAL A 100 4.28 10.47 2.28
CA VAL A 100 4.56 9.32 1.41
C VAL A 100 3.62 9.29 0.20
N ALA A 101 2.31 9.11 0.41
CA ALA A 101 1.35 9.02 -0.68
C ALA A 101 1.23 10.35 -1.44
N GLY A 102 1.21 11.47 -0.71
CA GLY A 102 1.19 12.81 -1.32
C GLY A 102 2.48 13.12 -2.08
N GLY A 103 3.65 12.82 -1.51
CA GLY A 103 4.94 13.00 -2.17
C GLY A 103 5.05 12.18 -3.47
N LEU A 104 4.70 10.89 -3.42
CA LEU A 104 4.66 10.02 -4.60
C LEU A 104 3.64 10.50 -5.63
N HIS A 105 2.46 10.97 -5.19
CA HIS A 105 1.46 11.52 -6.09
C HIS A 105 1.94 12.78 -6.81
N LEU A 106 2.59 13.69 -6.08
CA LEU A 106 3.21 14.88 -6.67
C LEU A 106 4.28 14.49 -7.69
N TYR A 107 5.15 13.54 -7.35
CA TYR A 107 6.23 13.09 -8.21
C TYR A 107 5.73 12.44 -9.52
N PHE A 108 4.81 11.47 -9.42
CA PHE A 108 4.34 10.69 -10.57
C PHE A 108 3.24 11.38 -11.38
N TYR A 109 2.27 12.05 -10.74
CA TYR A 109 1.06 12.53 -11.42
C TYR A 109 1.03 14.04 -11.65
N VAL A 110 1.63 14.84 -10.76
CA VAL A 110 1.64 16.31 -10.91
C VAL A 110 2.86 16.78 -11.69
N TYR A 111 4.05 16.44 -11.21
CA TYR A 111 5.31 16.81 -11.87
C TYR A 111 5.69 15.86 -13.01
N ARG A 112 5.05 14.68 -13.09
CA ARG A 112 5.24 13.66 -14.12
C ARG A 112 6.71 13.37 -14.40
N LYS A 113 7.52 13.24 -13.33
CA LYS A 113 8.98 13.07 -13.44
C LYS A 113 9.39 11.77 -14.15
N GLN A 114 8.51 10.77 -14.14
CA GLN A 114 8.66 9.50 -14.87
C GLN A 114 7.84 9.44 -16.18
N GLY A 115 7.06 10.47 -16.50
CA GLY A 115 6.13 10.42 -17.63
C GLY A 115 5.09 9.32 -17.46
N GLU A 116 4.90 8.49 -18.50
CA GLU A 116 4.04 7.30 -18.47
C GLU A 116 4.84 6.00 -18.38
N ASP A 117 6.15 6.10 -18.18
CA ASP A 117 7.04 4.95 -18.13
C ASP A 117 6.71 4.12 -16.89
N ARG A 118 6.57 2.80 -17.07
CA ARG A 118 6.21 1.85 -16.01
C ARG A 118 4.77 1.94 -15.47
N HIS A 119 3.92 2.84 -16.00
CA HIS A 119 2.50 2.76 -15.70
C HIS A 119 1.90 1.45 -16.24
N TYR A 120 1.15 0.73 -15.42
CA TYR A 120 0.43 -0.43 -15.92
C TYR A 120 -0.74 0.05 -16.76
N ASP A 121 -1.74 0.71 -16.19
CA ASP A 121 -2.89 1.24 -16.94
C ASP A 121 -2.50 2.47 -17.77
N ALA A 122 -2.88 2.48 -19.05
CA ALA A 122 -2.62 3.63 -19.92
C ALA A 122 -3.59 4.81 -19.71
N ARG A 123 -4.67 4.60 -18.96
CA ARG A 123 -5.65 5.65 -18.66
C ARG A 123 -5.13 6.55 -17.55
N PRO A 124 -5.42 7.85 -17.59
CA PRO A 124 -5.20 8.71 -16.42
C PRO A 124 -6.18 8.35 -15.29
N LEU A 125 -5.85 8.78 -14.07
CA LEU A 125 -6.77 8.71 -12.94
C LEU A 125 -8.07 9.48 -13.25
N ALA A 126 -9.20 8.94 -12.82
CA ALA A 126 -10.51 9.46 -13.21
C ALA A 126 -10.81 10.82 -12.55
N LYS A 127 -11.12 11.83 -13.37
CA LYS A 127 -11.49 13.18 -12.91
C LYS A 127 -13.00 13.45 -12.88
N SER A 128 -13.79 12.63 -13.58
CA SER A 128 -15.25 12.69 -13.63
C SER A 128 -15.80 11.27 -13.78
N SER A 129 -16.09 10.62 -12.67
CA SER A 129 -16.74 9.31 -12.63
C SER A 129 -17.62 9.14 -11.40
N ARG A 130 -18.89 8.76 -11.62
CA ARG A 130 -19.89 8.51 -10.58
C ARG A 130 -19.58 7.31 -9.67
N VAL A 131 -18.56 6.52 -10.02
CA VAL A 131 -18.08 5.43 -9.16
C VAL A 131 -17.45 5.99 -7.88
N PHE A 132 -16.85 7.19 -7.93
CA PHE A 132 -16.21 7.85 -6.80
C PHE A 132 -17.15 8.84 -6.12
N THR A 133 -17.08 8.93 -4.79
CA THR A 133 -18.01 9.74 -3.96
C THR A 133 -17.96 11.23 -4.33
N PHE A 134 -16.76 11.75 -4.63
CA PHE A 134 -16.56 13.15 -5.03
C PHE A 134 -16.49 13.34 -6.55
N ASN A 135 -16.95 12.35 -7.34
CA ASN A 135 -16.82 12.32 -8.81
C ASN A 135 -15.35 12.41 -9.31
N ASN A 136 -14.37 12.30 -8.43
CA ASN A 136 -12.94 12.41 -8.71
C ASN A 136 -12.17 11.37 -7.88
N GLN A 137 -11.38 10.54 -8.56
CA GLN A 137 -10.69 9.42 -7.95
C GLN A 137 -9.67 9.86 -6.89
N VAL A 138 -8.88 10.90 -7.16
CA VAL A 138 -7.83 11.34 -6.24
C VAL A 138 -8.44 11.89 -4.95
N LEU A 139 -9.49 12.71 -5.07
CA LEU A 139 -10.18 13.27 -3.90
C LEU A 139 -10.87 12.19 -3.07
N ASP A 140 -11.51 11.22 -3.72
CA ASP A 140 -12.14 10.08 -3.05
C ASP A 140 -11.12 9.25 -2.28
N ASN A 141 -10.02 8.90 -2.94
CA ASN A 141 -8.96 8.11 -2.35
C ASN A 141 -8.28 8.82 -1.18
N MET A 142 -7.96 10.11 -1.32
CA MET A 142 -7.39 10.91 -0.23
C MET A 142 -8.33 10.95 0.98
N PHE A 143 -9.62 11.20 0.75
CA PHE A 143 -10.61 11.26 1.82
C PHE A 143 -10.72 9.91 2.54
N TRP A 144 -10.92 8.81 1.82
CA TRP A 144 -11.10 7.49 2.44
C TRP A 144 -9.82 6.96 3.08
N THR A 145 -8.65 7.23 2.50
CA THR A 145 -7.36 6.94 3.14
C THR A 145 -7.24 7.66 4.48
N CYS A 146 -7.54 8.96 4.53
CA CYS A 146 -7.37 9.76 5.75
C CYS A 146 -8.49 9.53 6.77
N ALA A 147 -9.75 9.46 6.34
CA ALA A 147 -10.91 9.35 7.22
C ALA A 147 -11.14 7.92 7.72
N SER A 148 -10.85 6.91 6.89
CA SER A 148 -11.01 5.49 7.25
C SER A 148 -9.67 4.84 7.57
N GLY A 149 -8.76 4.77 6.61
CA GLY A 149 -7.49 4.04 6.74
C GLY A 149 -6.65 4.53 7.93
N VAL A 150 -6.35 5.83 7.99
CA VAL A 150 -5.57 6.43 9.07
C VAL A 150 -6.28 6.35 10.42
N THR A 151 -7.60 6.45 10.45
CA THR A 151 -8.39 6.26 11.69
C THR A 151 -8.25 4.84 12.23
N VAL A 152 -8.40 3.83 11.36
CA VAL A 152 -8.24 2.41 11.76
C VAL A 152 -6.81 2.12 12.19
N TRP A 153 -5.81 2.62 11.45
CA TRP A 153 -4.40 2.52 11.84
C TRP A 153 -4.16 3.13 13.22
N THR A 154 -4.63 4.36 13.44
CA THR A 154 -4.50 5.07 14.73
C THR A 154 -5.16 4.30 15.86
N ALA A 155 -6.35 3.72 15.64
CA ALA A 155 -7.04 2.92 16.65
C ALA A 155 -6.24 1.67 17.04
N TYR A 156 -5.72 0.94 16.03
CA TYR A 156 -4.90 -0.24 16.28
C TYR A 156 -3.61 0.09 17.04
N GLU A 157 -2.94 1.16 16.62
CA GLU A 157 -1.71 1.61 17.27
C GLU A 157 -1.96 2.13 18.69
N SER A 158 -3.04 2.88 18.90
CA SER A 158 -3.41 3.36 20.23
C SER A 158 -3.72 2.21 21.19
N LEU A 159 -4.39 1.16 20.69
CA LEU A 159 -4.65 -0.05 21.46
C LEU A 159 -3.33 -0.78 21.80
N MET A 160 -2.40 -0.88 20.85
CA MET A 160 -1.08 -1.47 21.10
C MET A 160 -0.29 -0.69 22.14
N MET A 161 -0.22 0.64 22.02
CA MET A 161 0.48 1.51 22.97
C MET A 161 -0.12 1.41 24.37
N TRP A 162 -1.45 1.38 24.48
CA TRP A 162 -2.14 1.15 25.75
C TRP A 162 -1.85 -0.23 26.33
N ALA A 163 -1.83 -1.27 25.49
CA ALA A 163 -1.55 -2.63 25.93
C ALA A 163 -0.11 -2.79 26.44
N LEU A 164 0.87 -2.18 25.76
CA LEU A 164 2.26 -2.11 26.19
C LEU A 164 2.40 -1.33 27.51
N ALA A 165 1.75 -0.16 27.63
CA ALA A 165 1.84 0.69 28.82
C ALA A 165 1.27 0.05 30.09
N ASN A 166 0.31 -0.87 29.94
CA ASN A 166 -0.32 -1.61 31.03
C ASN A 166 0.27 -3.02 31.23
N GLY A 167 1.27 -3.41 30.45
CA GLY A 167 1.91 -4.73 30.56
C GLY A 167 1.05 -5.90 30.07
N TYR A 168 0.02 -5.67 29.25
CA TYR A 168 -0.76 -6.75 28.62
C TYR A 168 -0.03 -7.40 27.45
N VAL A 169 0.92 -6.69 26.85
CA VAL A 169 1.82 -7.18 25.80
C VAL A 169 3.25 -6.93 26.26
N PRO A 170 4.18 -7.89 26.10
CA PRO A 170 5.57 -7.69 26.49
C PRO A 170 6.23 -6.64 25.59
N MET A 171 6.97 -5.73 26.20
CA MET A 171 7.87 -4.82 25.50
C MET A 171 9.24 -5.48 25.39
N LEU A 172 9.86 -5.42 24.20
CA LEU A 172 11.23 -5.91 24.03
C LEU A 172 12.21 -4.97 24.72
N GLU A 173 13.05 -5.51 25.60
CA GLU A 173 14.03 -4.75 26.39
C GLU A 173 15.45 -4.94 25.87
N MET A 174 16.16 -3.83 25.71
CA MET A 174 17.54 -3.84 25.22
C MET A 174 18.53 -3.86 26.39
N PRO A 175 19.63 -4.66 26.31
CA PRO A 175 20.05 -5.45 25.16
C PRO A 175 19.49 -6.89 25.13
N GLY A 176 18.75 -7.33 26.13
CA GLY A 176 18.31 -8.73 26.31
C GLY A 176 17.56 -9.31 25.11
N ASP A 177 16.70 -8.50 24.49
CA ASP A 177 15.83 -8.91 23.38
C ASP A 177 16.35 -8.48 22.00
N LEU A 178 17.61 -8.05 21.89
CA LEU A 178 18.18 -7.60 20.61
C LEU A 178 18.00 -8.65 19.50
N LEU A 179 18.26 -9.92 19.81
CA LEU A 179 18.10 -11.00 18.83
C LEU A 179 16.63 -11.13 18.37
N TRP A 180 15.68 -11.04 19.29
CA TRP A 180 14.25 -11.10 18.97
C TRP A 180 13.82 -9.91 18.13
N LEU A 181 14.27 -8.70 18.46
CA LEU A 181 13.97 -7.50 17.69
C LEU A 181 14.48 -7.64 16.24
N LEU A 182 15.73 -8.08 16.07
CA LEU A 182 16.30 -8.30 14.73
C LEU A 182 15.52 -9.36 13.96
N LEU A 183 15.22 -10.51 14.57
CA LEU A 183 14.46 -11.58 13.93
C LEU A 183 13.06 -11.11 13.51
N LEU A 184 12.35 -10.39 14.37
CA LEU A 184 11.03 -9.86 14.07
C LEU A 184 11.09 -8.88 12.90
N ILE A 185 12.03 -7.92 12.90
CA ILE A 185 12.24 -6.98 11.79
C ILE A 185 12.41 -7.75 10.46
N PHE A 186 13.30 -8.74 10.42
CA PHE A 186 13.53 -9.53 9.20
C PHE A 186 12.32 -10.37 8.77
N LEU A 187 11.48 -10.79 9.71
CA LEU A 187 10.27 -11.56 9.45
C LEU A 187 9.05 -10.70 9.06
N VAL A 188 9.06 -9.38 9.32
CA VAL A 188 7.94 -8.48 8.98
C VAL A 188 7.45 -8.66 7.54
N PRO A 189 8.30 -8.68 6.49
CA PRO A 189 7.80 -8.79 5.12
C PRO A 189 7.08 -10.12 4.83
N ILE A 190 7.49 -11.20 5.49
CA ILE A 190 6.78 -12.50 5.38
C ILE A 190 5.44 -12.40 6.08
N TRP A 191 5.44 -11.88 7.32
CA TRP A 191 4.23 -11.74 8.11
C TRP A 191 3.20 -10.86 7.41
N GLU A 192 3.63 -9.71 6.88
CA GLU A 192 2.79 -8.79 6.13
C GLU A 192 2.15 -9.47 4.91
N THR A 193 2.93 -10.20 4.12
CA THR A 193 2.42 -10.91 2.93
C THR A 193 1.37 -11.96 3.33
N LEU A 194 1.64 -12.73 4.39
CA LEU A 194 0.70 -13.74 4.90
C LEU A 194 -0.58 -13.10 5.44
N TYR A 195 -0.44 -12.09 6.30
CA TYR A 195 -1.54 -11.34 6.89
C TYR A 195 -2.42 -10.70 5.81
N PHE A 196 -1.79 -10.03 4.83
CA PHE A 196 -2.48 -9.45 3.69
C PHE A 196 -3.26 -10.51 2.93
N TYR A 197 -2.67 -11.66 2.59
CA TYR A 197 -3.37 -12.73 1.89
C TYR A 197 -4.62 -13.22 2.65
N LEU A 198 -4.48 -13.50 3.95
CA LEU A 198 -5.57 -14.02 4.77
C LEU A 198 -6.71 -13.00 4.91
N ILE A 199 -6.38 -11.76 5.28
CA ILE A 199 -7.37 -10.71 5.49
C ILE A 199 -7.99 -10.30 4.16
N HIS A 200 -7.21 -10.13 3.09
CA HIS A 200 -7.72 -9.81 1.76
C HIS A 200 -8.70 -10.89 1.28
N ARG A 201 -8.35 -12.17 1.42
CA ARG A 201 -9.26 -13.28 1.10
C ARG A 201 -10.54 -13.24 1.94
N MET A 202 -10.43 -12.94 3.23
CA MET A 202 -11.57 -12.83 4.13
C MET A 202 -12.50 -11.68 3.73
N ILE A 203 -11.97 -10.49 3.43
CA ILE A 203 -12.78 -9.32 3.06
C ILE A 203 -13.40 -9.42 1.65
N HIS A 204 -13.01 -10.42 0.86
CA HIS A 204 -13.71 -10.82 -0.38
C HIS A 204 -14.93 -11.72 -0.14
N TRP A 205 -15.14 -12.21 1.08
CA TRP A 205 -16.40 -12.88 1.43
C TRP A 205 -17.58 -11.90 1.27
N PRO A 206 -18.69 -12.26 0.59
CA PRO A 206 -19.68 -11.28 0.13
C PRO A 206 -20.24 -10.32 1.18
N PRO A 207 -20.51 -10.73 2.44
CA PRO A 207 -20.89 -9.78 3.49
C PRO A 207 -19.81 -8.75 3.76
N LEU A 208 -18.56 -9.14 3.97
CA LEU A 208 -17.48 -8.18 4.22
C LEU A 208 -17.19 -7.33 2.98
N TYR A 209 -17.20 -7.94 1.79
CA TYR A 209 -16.95 -7.21 0.56
C TYR A 209 -17.88 -6.00 0.42
N ARG A 210 -19.19 -6.22 0.57
CA ARG A 210 -20.20 -5.16 0.38
C ARG A 210 -20.09 -4.02 1.39
N HIS A 211 -19.54 -4.27 2.58
CA HIS A 211 -19.49 -3.28 3.66
C HIS A 211 -18.14 -2.58 3.77
N VAL A 212 -17.02 -3.30 3.58
CA VAL A 212 -15.68 -2.76 3.85
C VAL A 212 -14.77 -2.75 2.62
N HIS A 213 -14.90 -3.71 1.71
CA HIS A 213 -13.89 -3.87 0.64
C HIS A 213 -14.33 -3.30 -0.72
N TYR A 214 -15.63 -3.16 -0.99
CA TYR A 214 -16.13 -2.68 -2.27
C TYR A 214 -15.59 -1.27 -2.61
N LEU A 215 -15.36 -0.45 -1.57
CA LEU A 215 -14.83 0.91 -1.68
C LEU A 215 -13.43 0.88 -2.31
N HIS A 216 -12.56 0.01 -1.78
CA HIS A 216 -11.23 -0.24 -2.32
C HIS A 216 -11.29 -0.66 -3.80
N HIS A 217 -12.23 -1.55 -4.15
CA HIS A 217 -12.42 -2.06 -5.53
C HIS A 217 -12.94 -1.03 -6.54
N ARG A 218 -13.34 0.18 -6.12
CA ARG A 218 -13.58 1.29 -7.06
C ARG A 218 -12.31 1.69 -7.81
N ASN A 219 -11.13 1.42 -7.23
CA ASN A 219 -9.82 1.75 -7.77
C ASN A 219 -9.30 0.70 -8.76
N THR A 220 -9.88 0.62 -9.94
CA THR A 220 -9.40 -0.28 -11.02
C THR A 220 -8.13 0.24 -11.73
N ASN A 221 -7.83 1.54 -11.60
CA ASN A 221 -6.57 2.15 -12.03
C ASN A 221 -5.88 2.71 -10.78
N ILE A 222 -4.87 2.02 -10.27
CA ILE A 222 -4.26 2.36 -8.98
C ILE A 222 -3.31 3.55 -9.09
N GLY A 223 -3.25 4.35 -8.02
CA GLY A 223 -2.25 5.38 -7.80
C GLY A 223 -1.81 5.44 -6.33
N PRO A 224 -0.93 6.38 -5.95
CA PRO A 224 -0.35 6.43 -4.60
C PRO A 224 -1.34 6.53 -3.44
N TRP A 225 -2.54 7.05 -3.69
CA TRP A 225 -3.62 7.14 -2.71
C TRP A 225 -4.62 5.98 -2.79
N SER A 226 -4.48 5.06 -3.74
CA SER A 226 -5.41 3.96 -3.92
C SER A 226 -5.26 2.95 -2.78
N GLY A 227 -6.20 3.01 -1.83
CA GLY A 227 -6.29 2.16 -0.64
C GLY A 227 -7.70 2.16 -0.12
#